data_AF-A0A7D8YG16-F1
#
_entry.id   AF-A0A7D8YG16-F1
#
_cell.length_a   1.000
_cell.length_b   1.000
_cell.length_c   1.000
_cell.angle_alpha   90.00
_cell.angle_beta   90.00
_cell.angle_gamma   90.00
#
_symmetry.space_group_name_H-M   'P 1'
#
loop_
_entity.id
_entity.type
_entity.pdbx_description
1 polymer ?
#
loop_
_entity_poly.entity_id
_entity_poly.type
_entity_poly.pdbx_seq_one_letter_code
_entity_poly.pdbx_strand_id
1 'polypeptide(L)'
;MPDQANHVEEQRPWSNAGVSTPDELPFDSSRHPRSLSDDQLRQELEQASGWIERERAEERAARLAYRTIADRVDRRISAIRRRQREIQGEHDRRLSTSRVLSSDHVRELKPGREMRHPNLAEAVLAIWTLDAYCEPMTTSEIAAALPDVGYHSQAAPRSLRSTINQALTRLCREGRVRKFRMDGSPLDDADPNARARRYMPAQVARMPSHTADLNQAGAPMA
;
A
#
# COMPACT_ATOMS: atom_id res chain seq x y z
N MET A 1 -20.50 15.46 41.82
CA MET A 1 -21.74 15.51 41.02
C MET A 1 -21.38 15.85 39.57
N PRO A 2 -21.47 14.94 38.59
CA PRO A 2 -21.40 13.48 38.60
C PRO A 2 -20.07 12.95 38.00
N ASP A 3 -19.63 11.80 38.51
CA ASP A 3 -18.58 10.94 37.93
C ASP A 3 -19.05 10.40 36.58
N GLN A 4 -18.32 10.69 35.50
CA GLN A 4 -18.51 10.00 34.22
C GLN A 4 -17.59 8.78 34.18
N ALA A 5 -18.15 7.65 34.59
CA ALA A 5 -17.57 6.34 34.38
C ALA A 5 -17.46 6.08 32.86
N ASN A 6 -16.24 6.17 32.34
CA ASN A 6 -15.89 5.70 31.01
C ASN A 6 -16.09 4.17 30.99
N HIS A 7 -17.26 3.76 30.52
CA HIS A 7 -17.57 2.38 30.18
C HIS A 7 -16.72 2.00 28.97
N VAL A 8 -15.54 1.44 29.24
CA VAL A 8 -14.70 0.80 28.23
C VAL A 8 -15.45 -0.46 27.80
N GLU A 9 -16.19 -0.32 26.71
CA GLU A 9 -16.87 -1.41 26.03
C GLU A 9 -15.81 -2.43 25.62
N GLU A 10 -15.70 -3.50 26.41
CA GLU A 10 -14.84 -4.66 26.16
C GLU A 10 -15.06 -5.11 24.72
N GLN A 11 -14.04 -4.86 23.90
CA GLN A 11 -13.97 -5.38 22.54
C GLN A 11 -14.04 -6.90 22.63
N ARG A 12 -15.22 -7.43 22.29
CA ARG A 12 -15.45 -8.86 22.23
C ARG A 12 -14.31 -9.49 21.41
N PRO A 13 -13.60 -10.50 21.94
CA PRO A 13 -12.63 -11.24 21.17
C PRO A 13 -13.37 -11.76 19.94
N TRP A 14 -12.81 -11.47 18.77
CA TRP A 14 -13.33 -11.92 17.50
C TRP A 14 -13.37 -13.44 17.61
N SER A 15 -14.54 -13.96 17.95
CA SER A 15 -14.76 -15.38 18.08
C SER A 15 -14.42 -15.90 16.70
N ASN A 16 -13.35 -16.70 16.61
CA ASN A 16 -12.98 -17.45 15.41
C ASN A 16 -14.21 -18.25 14.99
N ALA A 17 -15.08 -17.63 14.22
CA ALA A 17 -16.25 -18.25 13.65
C ALA A 17 -15.70 -19.28 12.69
N GLY A 18 -15.72 -20.54 13.14
CA GLY A 18 -15.41 -21.76 12.40
C GLY A 18 -14.53 -21.51 11.18
N VAL A 19 -13.22 -21.45 11.38
CA VAL A 19 -12.31 -21.83 10.29
C VAL A 19 -12.62 -23.31 10.07
N SER A 20 -13.56 -23.59 9.17
CA SER A 20 -13.83 -24.93 8.67
C SER A 20 -12.48 -25.51 8.31
N THR A 21 -12.11 -26.60 8.97
CA THR A 21 -10.90 -27.33 8.64
C THR A 21 -10.94 -27.63 7.14
N PRO A 22 -9.97 -27.13 6.36
CA PRO A 22 -9.90 -27.41 4.94
C PRO A 22 -9.58 -28.90 4.77
N ASP A 23 -9.95 -29.45 3.62
CA ASP A 23 -9.42 -30.70 3.07
C ASP A 23 -10.15 -32.01 3.36
N GLU A 24 -11.43 -32.02 3.73
CA GLU A 24 -12.23 -33.23 3.51
C GLU A 24 -13.01 -33.09 2.20
N LEU A 25 -12.45 -33.66 1.12
CA LEU A 25 -13.12 -33.80 -0.16
C LEU A 25 -14.37 -34.66 0.02
N PRO A 26 -15.45 -34.43 -0.75
CA PRO A 26 -16.69 -35.20 -0.63
C PRO A 26 -16.57 -36.64 -1.15
N PHE A 27 -15.39 -37.04 -1.61
CA PHE A 27 -15.06 -38.37 -2.11
C PHE A 27 -13.66 -38.77 -1.64
N ASP A 28 -13.44 -40.08 -1.54
CA ASP A 28 -12.17 -40.67 -1.13
C ASP A 28 -11.15 -40.58 -2.27
N SER A 29 -10.18 -39.66 -2.12
CA SER A 29 -9.13 -39.44 -3.11
C SER A 29 -8.14 -40.60 -3.24
N SER A 30 -8.16 -41.57 -2.32
CA SER A 30 -7.29 -42.75 -2.36
C SER A 30 -7.83 -43.86 -3.26
N ARG A 31 -9.12 -43.82 -3.63
CA ARG A 31 -9.76 -44.85 -4.44
C ARG A 31 -9.45 -44.66 -5.93
N HIS A 32 -8.86 -45.67 -6.56
CA HIS A 32 -8.50 -45.59 -7.98
C HIS A 32 -9.75 -45.68 -8.88
N PRO A 33 -9.92 -44.82 -9.90
CA PRO A 33 -11.14 -44.78 -10.73
C PRO A 33 -11.49 -46.11 -11.41
N ARG A 34 -10.49 -46.90 -11.81
CA ARG A 34 -10.70 -48.24 -12.39
C ARG A 34 -11.31 -49.28 -11.44
N SER A 35 -11.36 -49.00 -10.15
CA SER A 35 -11.99 -49.88 -9.15
C SER A 35 -13.49 -49.64 -8.99
N LEU A 36 -14.01 -48.57 -9.62
CA LEU A 36 -15.40 -48.16 -9.53
C LEU A 36 -16.21 -48.71 -10.70
N SER A 37 -17.47 -49.06 -10.43
CA SER A 37 -18.45 -49.32 -11.48
C SER A 37 -18.87 -48.04 -12.19
N ASP A 38 -19.43 -48.15 -13.40
CA ASP A 38 -19.90 -47.00 -14.18
C ASP A 38 -20.92 -46.14 -13.42
N ASP A 39 -21.82 -46.77 -12.67
CA ASP A 39 -22.82 -46.06 -11.86
C ASP A 39 -22.18 -45.32 -10.68
N GLN A 40 -21.16 -45.91 -10.04
CA GLN A 40 -20.38 -45.22 -8.99
C GLN A 40 -19.60 -44.04 -9.55
N LEU A 41 -18.99 -44.18 -10.74
CA LEU A 41 -18.29 -43.08 -11.42
C LEU A 41 -19.24 -41.91 -11.70
N ARG A 42 -20.47 -42.19 -12.16
CA ARG A 42 -21.48 -41.14 -12.39
C ARG A 42 -21.87 -40.44 -11.09
N GLN A 43 -22.08 -41.20 -10.03
CA GLN A 43 -22.45 -40.66 -8.72
C GLN A 43 -21.34 -39.78 -8.13
N GLU A 44 -20.07 -40.23 -8.19
CA GLU A 44 -18.94 -39.43 -7.71
C GLU A 44 -18.75 -38.15 -8.54
N LEU A 45 -18.95 -38.21 -9.86
CA LEU A 45 -18.90 -37.02 -10.72
C LEU A 45 -20.01 -36.01 -10.39
N GLU A 46 -21.22 -36.47 -10.10
CA GLU A 46 -22.33 -35.61 -9.69
C GLU A 46 -22.05 -34.96 -8.33
N GLN A 47 -21.57 -35.73 -7.36
CA GLN A 47 -21.18 -35.23 -6.04
C GLN A 47 -20.05 -34.19 -6.12
N ALA A 48 -19.00 -34.49 -6.89
CA ALA A 48 -17.90 -33.57 -7.13
C ALA A 48 -18.39 -32.26 -7.78
N SER A 49 -19.26 -32.36 -8.79
CA SER A 49 -19.84 -31.19 -9.45
C SER A 49 -20.68 -30.34 -8.51
N GLY A 50 -21.52 -30.97 -7.69
CA GLY A 50 -22.35 -30.28 -6.68
C GLY A 50 -21.52 -29.63 -5.57
N TRP A 51 -20.39 -30.24 -5.18
CA TRP A 51 -19.46 -29.63 -4.23
C TRP A 51 -18.72 -28.43 -4.81
N ILE A 52 -18.22 -28.53 -6.05
CA ILE A 52 -17.58 -27.40 -6.75
C ILE A 52 -18.53 -26.20 -6.87
N GLU A 53 -19.81 -26.43 -7.20
CA GLU A 53 -20.76 -25.32 -7.34
C GLU A 53 -21.08 -24.66 -5.99
N ARG A 54 -21.14 -25.44 -4.88
CA ARG A 54 -21.27 -24.89 -3.52
C ARG A 54 -20.07 -24.02 -3.15
N GLU A 55 -18.85 -24.53 -3.32
CA GLU A 55 -17.62 -23.77 -3.09
C GLU A 55 -17.59 -22.46 -3.89
N ARG A 56 -17.98 -22.51 -5.18
CA ARG A 56 -18.08 -21.29 -6.00
C ARG A 56 -19.19 -20.34 -5.56
N ALA A 57 -20.29 -20.85 -5.04
CA ALA A 57 -21.36 -20.01 -4.48
C ALA A 57 -20.88 -19.30 -3.21
N GLU A 58 -20.18 -20.02 -2.33
CA GLU A 58 -19.56 -19.47 -1.12
C GLU A 58 -18.48 -18.43 -1.46
N GLU A 59 -17.62 -18.71 -2.44
CA GLU A 59 -16.62 -17.76 -2.95
C GLU A 59 -17.30 -16.46 -3.45
N ARG A 60 -18.37 -16.58 -4.25
CA ARG A 60 -19.14 -15.42 -4.73
C ARG A 60 -19.75 -14.62 -3.58
N ALA A 61 -20.31 -15.30 -2.57
CA ALA A 61 -20.86 -14.66 -1.39
C ALA A 61 -19.78 -13.93 -0.58
N ALA A 62 -18.62 -14.56 -0.37
CA ALA A 62 -17.48 -13.97 0.32
C ALA A 62 -16.95 -12.73 -0.43
N ARG A 63 -16.84 -12.80 -1.76
CA ARG A 63 -16.45 -11.63 -2.60
C ARG A 63 -17.43 -10.48 -2.49
N LEU A 64 -18.74 -10.76 -2.45
CA LEU A 64 -19.77 -9.73 -2.26
C LEU A 64 -19.68 -9.09 -0.87
N ALA A 65 -19.46 -9.90 0.17
CA ALA A 65 -19.25 -9.41 1.53
C ALA A 65 -18.01 -8.51 1.62
N TYR A 66 -16.89 -8.95 1.03
CA TYR A 66 -15.65 -8.16 0.95
C TYR A 66 -15.89 -6.82 0.25
N ARG A 67 -16.56 -6.82 -0.90
CA ARG A 67 -16.89 -5.60 -1.65
C ARG A 67 -17.72 -4.63 -0.81
N THR A 68 -18.71 -5.14 -0.08
CA THR A 68 -19.56 -4.34 0.80
C THR A 68 -18.74 -3.69 1.93
N ILE A 69 -17.80 -4.42 2.52
CA ILE A 69 -16.89 -3.90 3.55
C ILE A 69 -15.98 -2.83 2.95
N ALA A 70 -15.40 -3.08 1.76
CA ALA A 70 -14.54 -2.12 1.07
C ALA A 70 -15.29 -0.80 0.78
N ASP A 71 -16.50 -0.86 0.21
CA ASP A 71 -17.33 0.32 -0.06
C ASP A 71 -17.64 1.11 1.23
N ARG A 72 -17.89 0.40 2.35
CA ARG A 72 -18.12 1.03 3.66
C ARG A 72 -16.87 1.75 4.18
N VAL A 73 -15.69 1.14 4.04
CA VAL A 73 -14.41 1.75 4.42
C VAL A 73 -14.14 3.00 3.58
N ASP A 74 -14.35 2.94 2.28
CA ASP A 74 -14.15 4.08 1.36
C ASP A 74 -15.06 5.26 1.71
N ARG A 75 -16.33 5.01 2.07
CA ARG A 75 -17.25 6.04 2.55
C ARG A 75 -16.74 6.69 3.85
N ARG A 76 -16.23 5.90 4.80
CA ARG A 76 -15.66 6.40 6.06
C ARG A 76 -14.42 7.26 5.83
N ILE A 77 -13.48 6.80 5.00
CA ILE A 77 -12.28 7.57 4.64
C ILE A 77 -12.67 8.90 3.99
N SER A 78 -13.64 8.87 3.08
CA SER A 78 -14.16 10.07 2.42
C SER A 78 -14.75 11.07 3.42
N ALA A 79 -15.54 10.59 4.40
CA ALA A 79 -16.10 11.42 5.46
C ALA A 79 -15.03 12.03 6.37
N ILE A 80 -14.03 11.25 6.77
CA ILE A 80 -12.89 11.72 7.59
C ILE A 80 -12.13 12.82 6.85
N ARG A 81 -11.77 12.61 5.58
CA ARG A 81 -11.05 13.60 4.77
C ARG A 81 -11.87 14.88 4.59
N ARG A 82 -13.18 14.77 4.40
CA ARG A 82 -14.06 15.95 4.35
C ARG A 82 -14.00 16.72 5.67
N ARG A 83 -14.14 16.03 6.81
CA ARG A 83 -14.09 16.66 8.13
C ARG A 83 -12.75 17.33 8.41
N GLN A 84 -11.65 16.69 8.02
CA GLN A 84 -10.31 17.27 8.15
C GLN A 84 -10.18 18.58 7.37
N ARG A 85 -10.70 18.65 6.14
CA ARG A 85 -10.71 19.90 5.36
C ARG A 85 -11.56 20.99 6.00
N GLU A 86 -12.71 20.64 6.58
CA GLU A 86 -13.56 21.59 7.31
C GLU A 86 -12.83 22.16 8.52
N ILE A 87 -12.14 21.31 9.30
CA ILE A 87 -11.35 21.73 10.47
C ILE A 87 -10.18 22.62 10.04
N GLN A 88 -9.45 22.22 8.99
CA GLN A 88 -8.32 23.02 8.48
C GLN A 88 -8.79 24.39 8.01
N GLY A 89 -9.90 24.46 7.25
CA GLY A 89 -10.45 25.73 6.79
C GLY A 89 -10.89 26.65 7.93
N GLU A 90 -11.46 26.10 9.01
CA GLU A 90 -11.81 26.87 10.20
C GLU A 90 -10.57 27.37 10.97
N HIS A 91 -9.55 26.51 11.10
CA HIS A 91 -8.28 26.89 11.70
C HIS A 91 -7.60 28.03 10.92
N ASP A 92 -7.55 27.94 9.59
CA ASP A 92 -6.96 28.95 8.72
C ASP A 92 -7.74 30.28 8.78
N ARG A 93 -9.08 30.22 8.87
CA ARG A 93 -9.92 31.42 9.10
C ARG A 93 -9.57 32.10 10.41
N ARG A 94 -9.44 31.34 11.51
CA ARG A 94 -9.10 31.88 12.84
C ARG A 94 -7.72 32.51 12.85
N LEU A 95 -6.74 31.86 12.24
CA LEU A 95 -5.39 32.43 12.08
C LEU A 95 -5.41 33.70 11.23
N SER A 96 -6.17 33.73 10.15
CA SER A 96 -6.32 34.93 9.30
C SER A 96 -6.94 36.10 10.08
N THR A 97 -8.02 35.88 10.82
CA THR A 97 -8.64 36.92 11.66
C THR A 97 -7.71 37.38 12.79
N SER A 98 -6.90 36.48 13.36
CA SER A 98 -5.90 36.84 14.37
C SER A 98 -4.75 37.67 13.78
N ARG A 99 -4.40 37.48 12.51
CA ARG A 99 -3.33 38.24 11.83
C ARG A 99 -3.73 39.67 11.49
N VAL A 100 -5.01 39.93 11.21
CA VAL A 100 -5.53 41.28 10.95
C VAL A 100 -5.44 42.19 12.18
N LEU A 101 -5.42 41.63 13.40
CA LEU A 101 -5.23 42.38 14.64
C LEU A 101 -3.75 42.51 15.08
N SER A 102 -2.80 41.94 14.35
CA SER A 102 -1.36 41.99 14.67
C SER A 102 -0.47 42.48 13.52
N SER A 103 -1.04 43.03 12.45
CA SER A 103 -0.29 43.45 11.27
C SER A 103 -0.18 44.97 11.17
N ASP A 104 0.60 45.58 12.06
CA ASP A 104 1.18 46.92 11.83
C ASP A 104 2.72 46.90 11.70
N HIS A 105 3.39 45.76 11.89
CA HIS A 105 4.82 45.62 11.69
C HIS A 105 5.11 44.27 11.02
N VAL A 106 5.37 44.26 9.71
CA VAL A 106 6.59 43.71 9.08
C VAL A 106 6.46 43.94 7.57
N ARG A 107 7.20 44.95 7.15
CA ARG A 107 7.59 45.23 5.77
C ARG A 107 8.67 44.23 5.36
N GLU A 108 8.70 43.93 4.07
CA GLU A 108 9.83 43.37 3.32
C GLU A 108 10.28 41.94 3.64
N LEU A 109 10.03 41.04 2.70
CA LEU A 109 11.08 40.31 1.97
C LEU A 109 10.50 39.75 0.66
N LYS A 110 11.04 40.20 -0.47
CA LYS A 110 10.83 39.58 -1.79
C LYS A 110 11.43 38.16 -1.78
N PRO A 111 10.77 37.17 -2.41
CA PRO A 111 11.50 36.39 -3.41
C PRO A 111 10.64 36.15 -4.66
N GLY A 112 10.86 36.98 -5.68
CA GLY A 112 10.33 36.79 -7.02
C GLY A 112 11.18 35.80 -7.83
N ARG A 113 11.29 34.54 -7.38
CA ARG A 113 11.50 33.43 -8.30
C ARG A 113 10.16 32.74 -8.42
N GLU A 114 9.50 32.91 -9.56
CA GLU A 114 8.43 32.02 -9.96
C GLU A 114 8.94 30.59 -9.75
N MET A 115 8.42 29.92 -8.71
CA MET A 115 8.66 28.50 -8.53
C MET A 115 8.02 27.82 -9.74
N ARG A 116 8.81 27.63 -10.79
CA ARG A 116 8.46 26.73 -11.88
C ARG A 116 8.03 25.44 -11.21
N HIS A 117 6.77 25.07 -11.39
CA HIS A 117 6.24 23.84 -10.82
C HIS A 117 7.25 22.73 -11.08
N PRO A 118 7.82 22.12 -10.03
CA PRO A 118 8.87 21.13 -10.21
C PRO A 118 8.31 20.05 -11.14
N ASN A 119 9.09 19.69 -12.16
CA ASN A 119 8.76 18.56 -13.02
C ASN A 119 8.49 17.34 -12.13
N LEU A 120 7.45 16.56 -12.43
CA LEU A 120 7.06 15.41 -11.60
C LEU A 120 8.24 14.48 -11.30
N ALA A 121 9.15 14.27 -12.25
CA ALA A 121 10.34 13.44 -12.03
C ALA A 121 11.27 14.01 -10.94
N GLU A 122 11.46 15.32 -10.89
CA GLU A 122 12.25 15.99 -9.85
C GLU A 122 11.51 16.02 -8.52
N ALA A 123 10.18 16.25 -8.54
CA ALA A 123 9.35 16.15 -7.34
C ALA A 123 9.42 14.74 -6.72
N VAL A 124 9.35 13.70 -7.55
CA VAL A 124 9.51 12.30 -7.09
C VAL A 124 10.86 12.10 -6.42
N LEU A 125 11.96 12.60 -6.98
CA LEU A 125 13.28 12.47 -6.36
C LEU A 125 13.44 13.29 -5.08
N ALA A 126 12.81 14.46 -5.01
CA ALA A 126 12.82 15.30 -3.81
C ALA A 126 12.18 14.62 -2.59
N ILE A 127 11.28 13.65 -2.78
CA ILE A 127 10.65 12.91 -1.66
C ILE A 127 11.73 12.25 -0.79
N TRP A 128 12.72 11.60 -1.41
CA TRP A 128 13.82 10.92 -0.69
C TRP A 128 14.88 11.86 -0.13
N THR A 129 14.76 13.18 -0.34
CA THR A 129 15.59 14.16 0.38
C THR A 129 15.01 14.50 1.76
N LEU A 130 13.80 14.05 2.05
CA LEU A 130 13.17 14.18 3.36
C LEU A 130 13.53 12.96 4.22
N ASP A 131 13.91 13.20 5.48
CA ASP A 131 14.34 12.14 6.42
C ASP A 131 13.25 11.09 6.71
N ALA A 132 11.98 11.43 6.47
CA ALA A 132 10.85 10.52 6.67
C ALA A 132 10.77 9.40 5.61
N TYR A 133 11.46 9.55 4.47
CA TYR A 133 11.30 8.69 3.31
C TYR A 133 12.62 8.01 2.91
N CYS A 134 13.25 7.30 3.84
CA CYS A 134 14.52 6.59 3.60
C CYS A 134 14.34 5.18 2.99
N GLU A 135 13.13 4.63 3.03
CA GLU A 135 12.85 3.27 2.55
C GLU A 135 12.41 3.23 1.08
N PRO A 136 12.52 2.06 0.41
CA PRO A 136 11.91 1.86 -0.90
C PRO A 136 10.39 2.11 -0.85
N MET A 137 9.83 2.85 -1.80
CA MET A 137 8.41 3.20 -1.80
C MET A 137 7.68 2.63 -3.00
N THR A 138 6.44 2.22 -2.81
CA THR A 138 5.50 1.87 -3.87
C THR A 138 5.00 3.12 -4.59
N THR A 139 4.45 2.97 -5.80
CA THR A 139 3.83 4.08 -6.55
C THR A 139 2.72 4.79 -5.75
N SER A 140 1.98 4.06 -4.92
CA SER A 140 0.90 4.63 -4.09
C SER A 140 1.45 5.49 -2.96
N GLU A 141 2.53 5.06 -2.31
CA GLU A 141 3.20 5.83 -1.26
C GLU A 141 3.86 7.07 -1.84
N ILE A 142 4.53 6.95 -3.00
CA ILE A 142 5.10 8.10 -3.72
C ILE A 142 4.00 9.13 -4.02
N ALA A 143 2.84 8.68 -4.51
CA ALA A 143 1.72 9.57 -4.77
C ALA A 143 1.21 10.29 -3.51
N ALA A 144 1.26 9.62 -2.36
CA ALA A 144 0.86 10.20 -1.08
C ALA A 144 1.88 11.20 -0.52
N ALA A 145 3.17 11.03 -0.83
CA ALA A 145 4.26 11.89 -0.36
C ALA A 145 4.55 13.12 -1.25
N LEU A 146 4.01 13.16 -2.49
CA LEU A 146 4.17 14.32 -3.39
C LEU A 146 3.76 15.69 -2.79
N PRO A 147 2.68 15.80 -1.98
CA PRO A 147 2.34 17.06 -1.34
C PRO A 147 3.41 17.60 -0.39
N ASP A 148 4.19 16.72 0.25
CA ASP A 148 5.21 17.10 1.23
C ASP A 148 6.39 17.84 0.59
N VAL A 149 6.63 17.61 -0.71
CA VAL A 149 7.61 18.34 -1.53
C VAL A 149 6.97 19.50 -2.30
N GLY A 150 5.74 19.88 -1.96
CA GLY A 150 4.99 20.96 -2.58
C GLY A 150 4.37 20.62 -3.95
N TYR A 151 4.43 19.37 -4.38
CA TYR A 151 3.84 18.96 -5.66
C TYR A 151 2.35 18.62 -5.50
N HIS A 152 1.50 19.45 -6.11
CA HIS A 152 0.05 19.29 -6.06
C HIS A 152 -0.48 18.95 -7.46
N SER A 153 -1.24 17.86 -7.56
CA SER A 153 -1.90 17.45 -8.80
C SER A 153 -3.41 17.47 -8.64
N GLN A 154 -4.12 18.06 -9.60
CA GLN A 154 -5.57 17.99 -9.72
C GLN A 154 -6.03 16.72 -10.46
N ALA A 155 -5.11 15.88 -10.92
CA ALA A 155 -5.44 14.66 -11.64
C ALA A 155 -6.13 13.64 -10.72
N ALA A 156 -7.07 12.88 -11.28
CA ALA A 156 -7.67 11.76 -10.57
C ALA A 156 -6.59 10.77 -10.06
N PRO A 157 -6.78 10.10 -8.90
CA PRO A 157 -5.74 9.23 -8.31
C PRO A 157 -5.23 8.11 -9.22
N ARG A 158 -6.07 7.63 -10.15
CA ARG A 158 -5.67 6.63 -11.16
C ARG A 158 -4.75 7.24 -12.21
N SER A 159 -5.08 8.43 -12.69
CA SER A 159 -4.29 9.17 -13.69
C SER A 159 -2.94 9.59 -13.13
N LEU A 160 -2.91 10.12 -11.90
CA LEU A 160 -1.66 10.49 -11.23
C LEU A 160 -0.70 9.29 -11.11
N ARG A 161 -1.20 8.13 -10.67
CA ARG A 161 -0.41 6.89 -10.59
C ARG A 161 0.16 6.46 -11.94
N SER A 162 -0.59 6.63 -13.03
CA SER A 162 -0.10 6.35 -14.38
C SER A 162 1.07 7.28 -14.76
N THR A 163 0.93 8.58 -14.48
CA THR A 163 1.99 9.58 -14.76
C THR A 163 3.23 9.32 -13.91
N ILE A 164 3.06 8.97 -12.64
CA ILE A 164 4.18 8.57 -11.75
C ILE A 164 4.89 7.34 -12.33
N ASN A 165 4.15 6.30 -12.76
CA ASN A 165 4.77 5.11 -13.36
C ASN A 165 5.56 5.44 -14.64
N GLN A 166 5.08 6.37 -15.46
CA GLN A 166 5.82 6.85 -16.63
C GLN A 166 7.11 7.59 -16.22
N ALA A 167 7.03 8.47 -15.23
CA ALA A 167 8.20 9.18 -14.69
C ALA A 167 9.22 8.21 -14.08
N LEU A 168 8.78 7.23 -13.28
CA LEU A 168 9.63 6.19 -12.69
C LEU A 168 10.28 5.32 -13.77
N THR A 169 9.54 4.96 -14.82
CA THR A 169 10.11 4.20 -15.96
C THR A 169 11.25 4.98 -16.61
N ARG A 170 11.08 6.29 -16.79
CA ARG A 170 12.14 7.17 -17.30
C ARG A 170 13.32 7.27 -16.34
N LEU A 171 13.07 7.50 -15.05
CA LEU A 171 14.12 7.59 -14.02
C LEU A 171 14.92 6.30 -13.87
N CYS A 172 14.28 5.14 -14.03
CA CYS A 172 14.97 3.84 -14.08
C CYS A 172 15.85 3.71 -15.31
N ARG A 173 15.36 4.09 -16.51
CA ARG A 173 16.18 4.10 -17.74
C ARG A 173 17.39 5.03 -17.63
N GLU A 174 17.24 6.15 -16.93
CA GLU A 174 18.31 7.11 -16.63
C GLU A 174 19.24 6.64 -15.49
N GLY A 175 18.97 5.50 -14.85
CA GLY A 175 19.75 4.99 -13.72
C GLY A 175 19.66 5.83 -12.44
N ARG A 176 18.70 6.76 -12.35
CA ARG A 176 18.48 7.61 -11.15
C ARG A 176 17.68 6.90 -10.07
N VAL A 177 16.84 5.93 -10.43
CA VAL A 177 15.99 5.14 -9.53
C VAL A 177 16.18 3.65 -9.80
N ARG A 178 16.28 2.86 -8.73
CA ARG A 178 16.33 1.39 -8.78
C ARG A 178 15.01 0.77 -8.34
N LYS A 179 14.73 -0.44 -8.84
CA LYS A 179 13.55 -1.21 -8.50
C LYS A 179 13.89 -2.22 -7.41
N PHE A 180 12.92 -2.47 -6.54
CA PHE A 180 13.01 -3.41 -5.44
C PHE A 180 11.76 -4.27 -5.40
N ARG A 181 11.92 -5.52 -4.95
CA ARG A 181 10.79 -6.39 -4.62
C ARG A 181 10.04 -5.85 -3.39
N MET A 182 8.89 -6.45 -3.10
CA MET A 182 8.10 -6.10 -1.92
C MET A 182 8.83 -6.43 -0.62
N ASP A 183 9.66 -7.47 -0.64
CA ASP A 183 10.54 -7.89 0.46
C ASP A 183 11.76 -6.97 0.65
N GLY A 184 11.95 -5.98 -0.22
CA GLY A 184 13.08 -5.04 -0.16
C GLY A 184 14.35 -5.54 -0.86
N SER A 185 14.35 -6.73 -1.46
CA SER A 185 15.48 -7.20 -2.27
C SER A 185 15.63 -6.39 -3.56
N PRO A 186 16.88 -6.10 -4.00
CA PRO A 186 17.11 -5.38 -5.24
C PRO A 186 16.69 -6.23 -6.45
N LEU A 187 15.99 -5.62 -7.39
CA LEU A 187 15.71 -6.21 -8.69
C LEU A 187 16.89 -5.98 -9.61
N ASP A 188 17.27 -7.03 -10.33
CA ASP A 188 18.13 -6.86 -11.49
C ASP A 188 17.35 -6.17 -12.62
N ASP A 189 18.03 -5.28 -13.36
CA ASP A 189 17.45 -4.56 -14.48
C ASP A 189 17.16 -5.51 -15.67
N ALA A 190 17.79 -6.70 -15.67
CA ALA A 190 17.61 -7.73 -16.68
C ALA A 190 16.33 -8.57 -16.54
N ASP A 191 15.58 -8.47 -15.43
CA ASP A 191 14.35 -9.25 -15.22
C ASP A 191 13.08 -8.49 -15.65
N PRO A 192 12.48 -8.81 -16.82
CA PRO A 192 11.28 -8.15 -17.31
C PRO A 192 9.99 -8.56 -16.55
N ASN A 193 10.01 -9.68 -15.81
CA ASN A 193 8.83 -10.27 -15.18
C ASN A 193 8.68 -9.90 -13.71
N ALA A 194 9.62 -9.15 -13.15
CA ALA A 194 9.58 -8.78 -11.75
C ALA A 194 8.41 -7.82 -11.46
N ARG A 195 7.34 -8.41 -10.92
CA ARG A 195 6.01 -7.78 -10.75
C ARG A 195 5.85 -7.02 -9.43
N ALA A 196 6.85 -7.05 -8.56
CA ALA A 196 6.91 -6.31 -7.30
C ALA A 196 7.73 -5.01 -7.49
N ARG A 197 7.16 -3.85 -7.13
CA ARG A 197 7.63 -2.54 -7.59
C ARG A 197 7.70 -1.53 -6.43
N ARG A 198 8.65 -1.71 -5.53
CA ARG A 198 9.14 -0.59 -4.70
C ARG A 198 10.28 0.11 -5.47
N TYR A 199 10.47 1.39 -5.19
CA TYR A 199 11.42 2.25 -5.89
C TYR A 199 12.25 3.02 -4.88
N MET A 200 13.52 3.24 -5.21
CA MET A 200 14.42 4.04 -4.39
C MET A 200 15.49 4.70 -5.26
N PRO A 201 16.02 5.89 -4.91
CA PRO A 201 17.08 6.52 -5.69
C PRO A 201 18.34 5.65 -5.70
N ALA A 202 18.98 5.58 -6.87
CA ALA A 202 20.19 4.77 -7.05
C ALA A 202 21.36 5.20 -6.15
N GLN A 203 21.39 6.48 -5.76
CA GLN A 203 22.41 7.04 -4.86
C GLN A 203 22.30 6.46 -3.44
N VAL A 204 21.08 6.31 -2.93
CA VAL A 204 20.84 5.76 -1.58
C VAL A 204 20.95 4.23 -1.59
N ALA A 205 20.50 3.60 -2.67
CA ALA A 205 20.62 2.15 -2.89
C ALA A 205 22.07 1.63 -2.99
N ARG A 206 23.07 2.52 -3.10
CA ARG A 206 24.49 2.16 -3.18
C ARG A 206 25.17 1.99 -1.83
N MET A 207 24.50 2.22 -0.70
CA MET A 207 25.12 1.89 0.59
C MET A 207 25.15 0.36 0.75
N PRO A 208 26.33 -0.27 0.67
CA PRO A 208 26.42 -1.70 0.90
C PRO A 208 26.04 -1.97 2.36
N SER A 209 25.13 -2.92 2.56
CA SER A 209 24.92 -3.60 3.82
C SER A 209 26.26 -4.18 4.28
N HIS A 210 26.98 -3.42 5.10
CA HIS A 210 28.34 -3.72 5.57
C HIS A 210 28.36 -4.82 6.65
N THR A 211 27.44 -5.79 6.58
CA THR A 211 27.20 -6.79 7.62
C THR A 211 27.51 -8.23 7.20
N ALA A 212 28.18 -8.46 6.06
CA ALA A 212 28.41 -9.84 5.57
C ALA A 212 29.86 -10.36 5.62
N ASP A 213 30.89 -9.56 5.93
CA ASP A 213 32.30 -10.00 5.84
C ASP A 213 33.08 -9.92 7.17
N LEU A 214 32.51 -10.43 8.26
CA LEU A 214 33.22 -10.57 9.54
C LEU A 214 33.22 -12.01 10.10
N ASN A 215 33.03 -13.02 9.24
CA ASN A 215 33.04 -14.44 9.62
C ASN A 215 33.94 -15.34 8.75
N GLN A 216 35.12 -14.85 8.35
CA GLN A 216 36.20 -15.67 7.78
C GLN A 216 37.57 -15.27 8.35
N ALA A 217 37.76 -15.41 9.66
CA ALA A 217 39.10 -15.44 10.25
C ALA A 217 39.06 -16.31 11.51
N GLY A 218 39.14 -17.63 11.32
CA GLY A 218 39.07 -18.58 12.43
C GLY A 218 39.32 -20.02 12.02
N ALA A 219 40.33 -20.27 11.18
CA ALA A 219 40.91 -21.60 11.04
C ALA A 219 42.20 -21.64 11.89
N PRO A 220 42.22 -22.31 13.05
CA PRO A 220 43.46 -22.57 13.75
C PRO A 220 44.26 -23.64 12.99
N MET A 221 45.56 -23.36 12.83
CA MET A 221 46.55 -24.28 12.26
C MET A 221 46.65 -25.58 13.05
N ALA A 222 46.84 -26.68 12.33
CA ALA A 222 47.53 -27.88 12.79
C ALA A 222 48.74 -28.10 11.87
#